data_AF-Q234F5-F1
#
_entry.id   AF-Q234F5-F1
#
_cell.length_a   1.000
_cell.length_b   1.000
_cell.length_c   1.000
_cell.angle_alpha   90.00
_cell.angle_beta   90.00
_cell.angle_gamma   90.00
#
_symmetry.space_group_name_H-M   'P 1'
#
loop_
_entity.id
_entity.type
_entity.pdbx_description
1 polymer ?
#
loop_
_entity_poly.entity_id
_entity_poly.type
_entity_poly.pdbx_seq_one_letter_code
_entity_poly.pdbx_strand_id
1 'polypeptide(L)'
;MSGWDQYIQYLLADKKCESAYILGKDHANIWACSTGIAALPTYQINVEGKNFNVNEAELLVKALKNNGVPTDPNVGLRIKNEKYYTVRFDADAGTWYLKKDQGGACIAVTKQALVIGTFKNDIKMTNGQPQNPGAVNAACEKLAESLKSANY
;
A
#
# COMPACT_ATOMS: atom_id res chain seq x y z
N MET A 1 -8.95 -19.11 9.81
CA MET A 1 -8.79 -18.12 8.73
C MET A 1 -9.56 -16.90 9.17
N SER A 2 -8.86 -15.79 9.44
CA SER A 2 -9.47 -14.57 9.96
C SER A 2 -10.33 -13.91 8.87
N GLY A 3 -11.31 -13.08 9.25
CA GLY A 3 -12.10 -12.32 8.26
C GLY A 3 -11.23 -11.44 7.35
N TRP A 4 -10.09 -10.97 7.87
CA TRP A 4 -9.14 -10.14 7.12
C TRP A 4 -8.42 -10.88 5.98
N ASP A 5 -8.20 -12.19 6.14
CA ASP A 5 -7.59 -13.01 5.09
C ASP A 5 -8.46 -13.07 3.83
N GLN A 6 -9.80 -13.03 3.99
CA GLN A 6 -10.73 -13.00 2.86
C GLN A 6 -10.60 -11.70 2.05
N TYR A 7 -10.34 -10.57 2.71
CA TYR A 7 -10.10 -9.29 2.02
C TYR A 7 -8.77 -9.28 1.26
N ILE A 8 -7.75 -9.97 1.76
CA ILE A 8 -6.50 -10.19 1.00
C ILE A 8 -6.78 -11.03 -0.25
N GLN A 9 -7.55 -12.11 -0.13
CA GLN A 9 -7.93 -12.94 -1.29
C GLN A 9 -8.74 -12.14 -2.32
N TYR A 10 -9.63 -11.25 -1.86
CA TYR A 10 -10.36 -10.35 -2.74
C TYR A 10 -9.43 -9.44 -3.56
N LEU A 11 -8.41 -8.85 -2.93
CA LEU A 11 -7.44 -7.98 -3.62
C LEU A 11 -6.55 -8.73 -4.61
N LEU A 12 -6.20 -9.98 -4.30
CA LEU A 12 -5.40 -10.84 -5.16
C LEU A 12 -6.22 -11.55 -6.25
N ALA A 13 -7.54 -11.44 -6.21
CA ALA A 13 -8.43 -12.05 -7.20
C ALA A 13 -8.04 -11.59 -8.62
N ASP A 14 -8.10 -12.53 -9.56
CA ASP A 14 -7.70 -12.34 -10.97
C ASP A 14 -6.25 -11.89 -11.17
N LYS A 15 -5.40 -12.03 -10.13
CA LYS A 15 -4.02 -11.52 -10.10
C LYS A 15 -3.96 -10.01 -10.39
N LYS A 16 -4.95 -9.23 -9.93
CA LYS A 16 -4.96 -7.77 -10.08
C LYS A 16 -3.79 -7.11 -9.34
N CYS A 17 -3.50 -7.59 -8.14
CA CYS A 17 -2.39 -7.13 -7.32
C CYS A 17 -1.24 -8.15 -7.29
N GLU A 18 0.02 -7.68 -7.25
CA GLU A 18 1.21 -8.47 -6.92
C GLU A 18 1.19 -8.86 -5.44
N SER A 19 0.89 -7.89 -4.58
CA SER A 19 0.83 -8.06 -3.13
C SER A 19 -0.26 -7.18 -2.54
N ALA A 20 -0.79 -7.62 -1.41
CA ALA A 20 -1.90 -6.95 -0.73
C ALA A 20 -1.65 -6.91 0.77
N TYR A 21 -2.04 -5.81 1.42
CA TYR A 21 -1.89 -5.59 2.85
C TYR A 21 -3.13 -4.89 3.40
N ILE A 22 -3.59 -5.33 4.57
CA ILE A 22 -4.50 -4.58 5.42
C ILE A 22 -3.72 -4.19 6.67
N LEU A 23 -3.56 -2.89 6.88
CA LEU A 23 -2.81 -2.34 8.02
C LEU A 23 -3.72 -1.49 8.89
N GLY A 24 -3.46 -1.41 10.19
CA GLY A 24 -4.14 -0.41 11.04
C GLY A 24 -3.68 1.01 10.70
N LYS A 25 -4.61 1.95 10.70
CA LYS A 25 -4.38 3.34 10.25
C LYS A 25 -3.37 4.10 11.11
N ASP A 26 -3.36 3.88 12.42
CA ASP A 26 -2.58 4.72 13.34
C ASP A 26 -1.12 4.28 13.49
N HIS A 27 -0.85 2.98 13.39
CA HIS A 27 0.47 2.39 13.64
C HIS A 27 0.99 1.53 12.48
N ALA A 28 0.22 1.39 11.39
CA ALA A 28 0.55 0.50 10.27
C ALA A 28 0.86 -0.95 10.72
N ASN A 29 0.24 -1.41 11.81
CA ASN A 29 0.33 -2.80 12.24
C ASN A 29 -0.41 -3.70 11.25
N ILE A 30 0.20 -4.83 10.90
CA ILE A 30 -0.35 -5.73 9.89
C ILE A 30 -1.53 -6.49 10.49
N TRP A 31 -2.72 -6.32 9.90
CA TRP A 31 -3.91 -7.10 10.25
C TRP A 31 -4.03 -8.33 9.34
N ALA A 32 -3.68 -8.18 8.07
CA ALA A 32 -3.49 -9.28 7.12
C ALA A 32 -2.52 -8.86 6.01
N CYS A 33 -1.78 -9.82 5.44
CA CYS A 33 -0.92 -9.56 4.29
C CYS A 33 -0.75 -10.80 3.42
N SER A 34 -0.47 -10.59 2.13
CA SER A 34 -0.20 -11.67 1.17
C SER A 34 1.20 -12.28 1.29
N THR A 35 2.13 -11.60 1.96
CA THR A 35 3.55 -12.00 2.01
C THR A 35 3.94 -12.77 3.28
N GLY A 36 3.02 -12.94 4.24
CA GLY A 36 3.28 -13.68 5.49
C GLY A 36 4.22 -12.98 6.47
N ILE A 37 4.46 -11.68 6.32
CA ILE A 37 5.32 -10.92 7.23
C ILE A 37 4.54 -10.50 8.48
N ALA A 38 5.20 -10.49 9.64
CA ALA A 38 4.56 -10.12 10.91
C ALA A 38 4.50 -8.59 11.14
N ALA A 39 5.46 -7.85 10.59
CA ALA A 39 5.53 -6.39 10.69
C ALA A 39 6.25 -5.80 9.47
N LEU A 40 6.01 -4.51 9.19
CA LEU A 40 6.78 -3.78 8.20
C LEU A 40 8.24 -3.63 8.66
N PRO A 41 9.22 -3.85 7.77
CA PRO A 41 10.62 -3.91 8.15
C PRO A 41 11.18 -2.55 8.59
N THR A 42 12.16 -2.60 9.47
CA THR A 42 13.03 -1.47 9.81
C THR A 42 14.47 -1.82 9.41
N TYR A 43 15.15 -0.92 8.71
CA TYR A 43 16.49 -1.17 8.17
C TYR A 43 17.22 0.15 7.88
N GLN A 44 18.49 0.07 7.48
CA GLN A 44 19.27 1.24 7.11
C GLN A 44 19.52 1.28 5.61
N ILE A 45 19.48 2.49 5.04
CA ILE A 45 19.91 2.74 3.66
C ILE A 45 21.03 3.76 3.64
N ASN A 46 21.96 3.61 2.69
CA ASN A 46 22.95 4.62 2.40
C ASN A 46 22.47 5.45 1.21
N VAL A 47 22.34 6.76 1.39
CA VAL A 47 22.05 7.72 0.32
C VAL A 47 23.15 8.76 0.33
N GLU A 48 23.89 8.86 -0.78
CA GLU A 48 24.98 9.83 -0.96
C GLU A 48 26.02 9.82 0.18
N GLY A 49 26.37 8.64 0.68
CA GLY A 49 27.36 8.47 1.74
C GLY A 49 26.83 8.70 3.16
N LYS A 50 25.54 8.99 3.33
CA LYS A 50 24.89 9.12 4.64
C LYS A 50 23.95 7.95 4.91
N ASN A 51 24.00 7.43 6.14
CA ASN A 51 23.11 6.35 6.58
C ASN A 51 21.81 6.93 7.14
N PHE A 52 20.68 6.46 6.63
CA PHE A 52 19.35 6.81 7.10
C PHE A 52 18.63 5.58 7.62
N ASN A 53 17.99 5.72 8.78
CA ASN A 53 17.12 4.68 9.33
C ASN A 53 15.75 4.76 8.63
N VAL A 54 15.34 3.64 8.05
CA VAL A 54 14.04 3.47 7.41
C VAL A 54 13.17 2.63 8.32
N ASN A 55 12.08 3.22 8.83
CA ASN A 55 10.98 2.50 9.43
C ASN A 55 9.75 2.68 8.53
N GLU A 56 9.42 1.65 7.74
CA GLU A 56 8.36 1.73 6.73
C GLU A 56 6.99 2.07 7.35
N ALA A 57 6.67 1.50 8.51
CA ALA A 57 5.42 1.76 9.22
C ALA A 57 5.29 3.24 9.63
N GLU A 58 6.33 3.78 10.26
CA GLU A 58 6.34 5.19 10.68
C GLU A 58 6.31 6.14 9.49
N LEU A 59 7.08 5.86 8.44
CA LEU A 59 7.10 6.69 7.22
C LEU A 59 5.74 6.70 6.55
N LEU A 60 5.09 5.54 6.45
CA LEU A 60 3.74 5.41 5.92
C LEU A 60 2.75 6.26 6.71
N VAL A 61 2.68 6.09 8.03
CA VAL A 61 1.75 6.84 8.89
C VAL A 61 2.03 8.35 8.84
N LYS A 62 3.30 8.77 8.92
CA LYS A 62 3.68 10.19 8.84
C LYS A 62 3.30 10.81 7.51
N ALA A 63 3.56 10.12 6.40
CA ALA A 63 3.19 10.60 5.08
C ALA A 63 1.67 10.66 4.88
N LEU A 64 0.94 9.69 5.43
CA LEU A 64 -0.52 9.65 5.37
C LEU A 64 -1.15 10.80 6.16
N LYS A 65 -0.60 11.15 7.34
CA LYS A 65 -0.96 12.35 8.11
C LYS A 65 -0.61 13.66 7.40
N ASN A 66 0.33 13.62 6.46
CA ASN A 66 0.76 14.75 5.64
C ASN A 66 0.18 14.69 4.21
N ASN A 67 -1.05 14.16 4.06
CA ASN A 67 -1.77 14.07 2.78
C ASN A 67 -0.96 13.43 1.64
N GLY A 68 -0.25 12.34 1.96
CA GLY A 68 0.54 11.59 0.99
C GLY A 68 1.87 12.24 0.62
N VAL A 69 2.37 13.19 1.40
CA VAL A 69 3.70 13.79 1.20
C VAL A 69 4.70 13.17 2.19
N PRO A 70 5.70 12.40 1.70
CA PRO A 70 6.74 11.85 2.56
C PRO A 70 7.49 12.95 3.31
N THR A 71 7.64 12.79 4.62
CA THR A 71 8.29 13.81 5.48
C THR A 71 9.81 13.81 5.36
N ASP A 72 10.41 12.69 4.95
CA ASP A 72 11.85 12.58 4.70
C ASP A 72 12.11 12.43 3.19
N PRO A 73 12.66 13.45 2.51
CA PRO A 73 12.91 13.41 1.07
C PRO A 73 14.03 12.43 0.67
N ASN A 74 14.98 12.14 1.56
CA ASN A 74 16.12 11.26 1.28
C ASN A 74 15.67 9.79 1.25
N VAL A 75 14.84 9.41 2.22
CA VAL A 75 14.31 8.05 2.34
C VAL A 75 13.10 7.83 1.41
N GLY A 76 12.19 8.82 1.38
CA GLY A 76 10.89 8.73 0.69
C GLY A 76 9.92 7.77 1.36
N LEU A 77 8.81 7.47 0.67
CA LEU A 77 7.91 6.39 1.07
C LEU A 77 8.48 5.06 0.60
N ARG A 78 8.50 4.07 1.49
CA ARG A 78 8.93 2.70 1.16
C ARG A 78 7.95 1.67 1.67
N ILE A 79 7.71 0.66 0.83
CA ILE A 79 6.91 -0.53 1.17
C ILE A 79 7.69 -1.72 0.62
N LYS A 80 8.04 -2.68 1.48
CA LYS A 80 8.80 -3.89 1.10
C LYS A 80 10.14 -3.55 0.42
N ASN A 81 10.85 -2.60 0.99
CA ASN A 81 12.13 -2.05 0.52
C ASN A 81 12.11 -1.35 -0.85
N GLU A 82 10.96 -1.22 -1.49
CA GLU A 82 10.82 -0.48 -2.74
C GLU A 82 10.42 0.98 -2.45
N LYS A 83 11.06 1.93 -3.16
CA LYS A 83 10.74 3.36 -3.05
C LYS A 83 9.54 3.69 -3.95
N TYR A 84 8.54 4.31 -3.35
CA TYR A 84 7.34 4.77 -4.03
C TYR A 84 7.29 6.30 -4.07
N TYR A 85 6.70 6.83 -5.14
CA TYR A 85 6.46 8.25 -5.35
C TYR A 85 4.96 8.51 -5.39
N THR A 86 4.53 9.57 -4.73
CA THR A 86 3.15 10.04 -4.79
C THR A 86 2.81 10.51 -6.19
N VAL A 87 1.76 9.93 -6.76
CA VAL A 87 1.14 10.42 -8.00
C VAL A 87 0.03 11.40 -7.68
N ARG A 88 -0.85 11.00 -6.77
CA ARG A 88 -1.99 11.81 -6.31
C ARG A 88 -2.46 11.31 -4.95
N PHE A 89 -2.84 12.25 -4.09
CA PHE A 89 -3.60 11.96 -2.87
C PHE A 89 -4.98 12.58 -3.04
N ASP A 90 -6.02 11.74 -3.02
CA ASP A 90 -7.40 12.16 -3.06
C ASP A 90 -7.95 12.18 -1.63
N ALA A 91 -8.02 13.38 -1.04
CA ALA A 91 -8.46 13.53 0.34
C ALA A 91 -9.96 13.22 0.52
N ASP A 92 -10.77 13.48 -0.51
CA ASP A 92 -12.22 13.27 -0.46
C ASP A 92 -12.55 11.77 -0.53
N ALA A 93 -11.92 11.04 -1.45
CA ALA A 93 -12.05 9.59 -1.52
C ALA A 93 -11.28 8.88 -0.40
N GLY A 94 -10.26 9.53 0.16
CA GLY A 94 -9.31 8.94 1.09
C GLY A 94 -8.42 7.91 0.41
N THR A 95 -7.97 8.19 -0.81
CA THR A 95 -7.17 7.25 -1.62
C THR A 95 -5.86 7.88 -2.06
N TRP A 96 -4.77 7.16 -1.86
CA TRP A 96 -3.42 7.57 -2.20
C TRP A 96 -2.84 6.66 -3.28
N TYR A 97 -2.56 7.27 -4.43
CA TYR A 97 -2.02 6.59 -5.60
C TYR A 97 -0.51 6.80 -5.68
N LEU A 98 0.21 5.70 -5.84
CA LEU A 98 1.66 5.64 -5.82
C LEU A 98 2.19 5.00 -7.10
N LYS A 99 3.37 5.43 -7.52
CA LYS A 99 4.16 4.78 -8.57
C LYS A 99 5.51 4.34 -8.03
N LYS A 100 6.05 3.26 -8.58
CA LYS A 100 7.45 2.84 -8.43
C LYS A 100 8.01 2.53 -9.81
N ASP A 101 9.29 2.17 -9.88
CA ASP A 101 9.82 1.64 -11.12
C ASP A 101 9.04 0.36 -11.53
N GLN A 102 8.63 0.32 -12.80
CA GLN A 102 7.81 -0.75 -13.40
C GLN A 102 6.57 -1.17 -12.60
N GLY A 103 5.92 -0.26 -11.87
CA GLY A 103 4.71 -0.60 -11.13
C GLY A 103 4.18 0.53 -10.26
N GLY A 104 3.44 0.17 -9.22
CA GLY A 104 2.86 1.14 -8.31
C GLY A 104 2.06 0.50 -7.19
N ALA A 105 1.35 1.33 -6.46
CA ALA A 105 0.48 0.91 -5.39
C ALA A 105 -0.71 1.85 -5.23
N CYS A 106 -1.78 1.32 -4.64
CA CYS A 106 -2.93 2.08 -4.18
C CYS A 106 -3.07 1.85 -2.68
N ILE A 107 -3.28 2.93 -1.92
CA ILE A 107 -3.59 2.89 -0.50
C ILE A 107 -4.94 3.58 -0.31
N ALA A 108 -5.98 2.81 -0.02
CA ALA A 108 -7.30 3.35 0.32
C ALA A 108 -7.49 3.35 1.85
N VAL A 109 -7.79 4.51 2.40
CA VAL A 109 -7.88 4.78 3.84
C VAL A 109 -9.33 4.60 4.30
N THR A 110 -9.54 3.79 5.33
CA THR A 110 -10.83 3.61 6.00
C THR A 110 -10.84 4.34 7.35
N LYS A 111 -11.85 4.10 8.21
CA LYS A 111 -11.86 4.74 9.53
C LYS A 111 -10.70 4.26 10.40
N GLN A 112 -10.36 2.98 10.32
CA GLN A 112 -9.44 2.25 11.20
C GLN A 112 -8.33 1.52 10.44
N ALA A 113 -8.47 1.29 9.13
CA ALA A 113 -7.54 0.48 8.34
C ALA A 113 -7.01 1.20 7.09
N LEU A 114 -5.92 0.67 6.55
CA LEU A 114 -5.33 0.99 5.25
C LEU A 114 -5.44 -0.26 4.38
N VAL A 115 -6.13 -0.13 3.26
CA VAL A 115 -6.23 -1.16 2.23
C VAL A 115 -5.16 -0.88 1.18
N ILE A 116 -4.16 -1.75 1.06
CA ILE A 116 -3.02 -1.56 0.17
C ILE A 116 -2.96 -2.68 -0.85
N GLY A 117 -2.89 -2.30 -2.13
CA GLY A 117 -2.57 -3.20 -3.22
C GLY A 117 -1.37 -2.68 -4.01
N THR A 118 -0.42 -3.55 -4.34
CA THR A 118 0.72 -3.24 -5.22
C THR A 118 0.54 -3.91 -6.58
N PHE A 119 1.10 -3.33 -7.63
CA PHE A 119 1.19 -3.94 -8.95
C PHE A 119 2.57 -3.81 -9.57
N LYS A 120 2.87 -4.70 -10.51
CA LYS A 120 4.01 -4.58 -11.43
C LYS A 120 3.57 -4.80 -12.86
N ASN A 121 4.10 -3.97 -13.75
CA ASN A 121 3.75 -3.97 -15.17
C ASN A 121 4.24 -5.23 -15.91
N ASP A 122 5.16 -6.00 -15.33
CA ASP A 122 5.68 -7.26 -15.89
C ASP A 122 4.84 -8.49 -15.50
N ILE A 123 3.95 -8.36 -14.51
CA ILE A 123 3.04 -9.42 -14.08
C ILE A 123 1.75 -9.33 -14.89
N LYS A 124 1.28 -10.47 -15.41
CA LYS A 124 0.00 -10.57 -16.12
C LYS A 124 -1.14 -10.93 -15.16
N MET A 125 -2.25 -10.22 -15.30
CA MET A 125 -3.54 -10.60 -14.73
C MET A 125 -4.09 -11.87 -15.42
N THR A 126 -5.12 -12.49 -14.85
CA THR A 126 -5.74 -13.71 -15.40
C THR A 126 -6.29 -13.52 -16.83
N ASN A 127 -6.69 -12.30 -17.19
CA ASN A 127 -7.16 -11.96 -18.54
C ASN A 127 -6.02 -11.76 -19.57
N GLY A 128 -4.76 -12.01 -19.19
CA GLY A 128 -3.59 -11.89 -20.05
C GLY A 128 -3.02 -10.47 -20.21
N GLN A 129 -3.71 -9.46 -19.69
CA GLN A 129 -3.24 -8.07 -19.68
C GLN A 129 -2.23 -7.83 -18.55
N PRO A 130 -1.24 -6.94 -18.72
CA PRO A 130 -0.39 -6.49 -17.62
C PRO A 130 -1.21 -5.94 -16.45
N GLN A 131 -0.75 -6.19 -15.22
CA GLN A 131 -1.28 -5.45 -14.07
C GLN A 131 -1.07 -3.95 -14.30
N ASN A 132 -2.03 -3.17 -13.83
CA ASN A 132 -2.11 -1.75 -14.13
C ASN A 132 -2.76 -1.02 -12.95
N PRO A 133 -2.54 0.31 -12.84
CA PRO A 133 -3.10 1.08 -11.74
C PRO A 133 -4.63 1.02 -11.70
N GLY A 134 -5.32 1.04 -12.85
CA GLY A 134 -6.79 1.02 -12.87
C GLY A 134 -7.40 -0.19 -12.17
N ALA A 135 -6.87 -1.39 -12.43
CA ALA A 135 -7.35 -2.62 -11.81
C ALA A 135 -7.10 -2.67 -10.30
N VAL A 136 -5.92 -2.23 -9.85
CA VAL A 136 -5.56 -2.22 -8.42
C VAL A 136 -6.31 -1.12 -7.66
N ASN A 137 -6.40 0.08 -8.22
CA ASN A 137 -7.13 1.20 -7.64
C ASN A 137 -8.58 0.82 -7.40
N ALA A 138 -9.27 0.32 -8.42
CA ALA A 138 -10.68 -0.09 -8.31
C ALA A 138 -10.91 -1.18 -7.25
N ALA A 139 -9.98 -2.14 -7.13
CA ALA A 139 -10.05 -3.19 -6.12
C ALA A 139 -9.87 -2.63 -4.69
N CYS A 140 -8.90 -1.74 -4.49
CA CYS A 140 -8.63 -1.12 -3.19
C CYS A 140 -9.77 -0.18 -2.77
N GLU A 141 -10.24 0.66 -3.67
CA GLU A 141 -11.34 1.61 -3.43
C GLU A 141 -12.63 0.88 -3.06
N LYS A 142 -13.03 -0.13 -3.86
CA LYS A 142 -14.27 -0.88 -3.60
C LYS A 142 -14.23 -1.65 -2.28
N LEU A 143 -13.07 -2.20 -1.92
CA LEU A 143 -12.90 -2.85 -0.63
C LEU A 143 -12.96 -1.83 0.51
N ALA A 144 -12.29 -0.68 0.37
CA ALA A 144 -12.32 0.38 1.36
C ALA A 144 -13.74 0.95 1.55
N GLU A 145 -14.51 1.14 0.48
CA GLU A 145 -15.93 1.54 0.56
C GLU A 145 -16.77 0.53 1.35
N SER A 146 -16.55 -0.77 1.11
CA SER A 146 -17.24 -1.85 1.83
C SER A 146 -16.89 -1.83 3.32
N LEU A 147 -15.61 -1.64 3.66
CA LEU A 147 -15.11 -1.53 5.03
C LEU A 147 -15.64 -0.28 5.74
N LYS A 148 -15.62 0.89 5.07
CA LYS A 148 -16.19 2.15 5.59
C LYS A 148 -17.68 1.99 5.92
N SER A 149 -18.42 1.30 5.05
CA SER A 149 -19.85 1.00 5.24
C SER A 149 -20.10 0.08 6.44
N ALA A 150 -19.15 -0.81 6.73
CA ALA A 150 -19.14 -1.67 7.91
C ALA A 150 -18.53 -1.00 9.16
N ASN A 151 -18.29 0.31 9.14
CA ASN A 151 -17.68 1.12 10.22
C ASN A 151 -16.22 0.79 10.57
N TYR A 152 -15.49 0.18 9.63
CA TYR A 152 -14.04 0.03 9.70
C TYR A 152 -13.29 1.16 9.01
#